data_AF-E5R1F1-F1
#
_entry.id   AF-E5R1F1-F1
#
_cell.length_a   1.000
_cell.length_b   1.000
_cell.length_c   1.000
_cell.angle_alpha   90.00
_cell.angle_beta   90.00
_cell.angle_gamma   90.00
#
_symmetry.space_group_name_H-M   'P 1'
#
loop_
_entity.id
_entity.type
_entity.pdbx_description
1 polymer ?
#
loop_
_entity_poly.entity_id
_entity_poly.type
_entity_poly.pdbx_seq_one_letter_code
_entity_poly.pdbx_strand_id
1 'polypeptide(L)'
;MVNPALFQNLKGISLSLGDVTLKQPTSWGFVVYRCSYNNEDAWQAILQQLRDKIARSLELEEREDLLPRHEMILMDDRAKFNGATSHDIRDHFTSWVSDTLPDILVTPPTVVTPTTESERQLTPVNHPHSEQSSDFGTRYNFCLFADDICLESIEHMKAPVIKLLARDFGVRGPAERDYIIHPDYEDGETDNEEEDVGWMYLEVLDYVNVYDTLEEDDWWYELYRRPPLLPYDSIADQNPGFWRND
;
A
#
# COMPACT_ATOMS: atom_id res chain seq x y z
N MET A 1 25.20 -13.25 9.66
CA MET A 1 26.07 -12.52 8.71
C MET A 1 25.18 -11.58 7.95
N VAL A 2 25.42 -10.27 8.05
CA VAL A 2 24.57 -9.24 7.42
C VAL A 2 24.94 -9.17 5.94
N ASN A 3 23.95 -9.29 5.06
CA ASN A 3 24.12 -9.23 3.61
C ASN A 3 24.60 -7.80 3.20
N PRO A 4 25.71 -7.64 2.47
CA PRO A 4 26.21 -6.33 2.04
C PRO A 4 25.31 -5.57 1.06
N ALA A 5 24.16 -6.14 0.66
CA ALA A 5 23.11 -5.43 -0.08
C ALA A 5 22.25 -4.49 0.80
N LEU A 6 22.45 -4.48 2.12
CA LEU A 6 21.65 -3.75 3.12
C LEU A 6 22.03 -2.27 3.31
N PHE A 7 22.51 -1.60 2.27
CA PHE A 7 22.54 -0.13 2.23
C PHE A 7 21.88 0.33 0.93
N GLN A 8 20.58 0.08 0.82
CA GLN A 8 19.75 0.81 -0.13
C GLN A 8 19.75 2.25 0.37
N ASN A 9 20.45 3.17 -0.30
CA ASN A 9 20.58 4.58 0.09
C ASN A 9 19.25 5.37 -0.04
N LEU A 10 18.13 4.74 0.26
CA LEU A 10 16.76 5.25 0.20
C LEU A 10 16.56 6.16 -1.02
N LYS A 11 16.97 5.63 -2.18
CA LYS A 11 17.12 6.40 -3.41
C LYS A 11 15.76 6.72 -3.98
N GLY A 12 14.82 5.77 -3.92
CA GLY A 12 13.43 5.98 -4.33
C GLY A 12 12.80 7.15 -3.60
N ILE A 13 12.85 7.15 -2.25
CA ILE A 13 12.33 8.24 -1.42
C ILE A 13 13.01 9.56 -1.79
N SER A 14 14.33 9.54 -2.00
CA SER A 14 15.09 10.75 -2.36
C SER A 14 14.69 11.30 -3.74
N LEU A 15 14.43 10.41 -4.71
CA LEU A 15 13.94 10.77 -6.04
C LEU A 15 12.54 11.38 -5.97
N SER A 16 11.62 10.73 -5.25
CA SER A 16 10.25 11.18 -5.02
C SER A 16 10.19 12.57 -4.37
N LEU A 17 11.03 12.82 -3.35
CA LEU A 17 11.12 14.14 -2.71
C LEU A 17 11.72 15.21 -3.62
N GLY A 18 12.54 14.81 -4.60
CA GLY A 18 13.16 15.67 -5.61
C GLY A 18 12.30 15.93 -6.84
N ASP A 19 11.09 15.34 -6.92
CA ASP A 19 10.22 15.51 -8.08
C ASP A 19 9.83 16.98 -8.28
N VAL A 20 10.15 17.47 -9.49
CA VAL A 20 9.93 18.85 -9.93
C VAL A 20 8.50 19.10 -10.39
N THR A 21 7.72 18.03 -10.61
CA THR A 21 6.29 18.11 -10.93
C THR A 21 5.45 18.43 -9.70
N LEU A 22 5.95 18.11 -8.50
CA LEU A 22 5.29 18.36 -7.22
C LEU A 22 5.74 19.68 -6.58
N LYS A 23 4.80 20.39 -5.94
CA LYS A 23 5.08 21.58 -5.15
C LYS A 23 5.94 21.18 -3.95
N GLN A 24 6.96 22.00 -3.71
CA GLN A 24 7.88 21.80 -2.59
C GLN A 24 7.51 22.68 -1.39
N PRO A 25 7.73 22.21 -0.15
CA PRO A 25 8.19 20.87 0.21
C PRO A 25 7.09 19.81 0.06
N THR A 26 7.38 18.70 -0.62
CA THR A 26 6.54 17.48 -0.65
C THR A 26 6.83 16.51 0.51
N SER A 27 5.93 15.62 0.87
CA SER A 27 6.14 14.62 1.92
C SER A 27 6.24 13.21 1.34
N TRP A 28 6.85 12.29 2.08
CA TRP A 28 6.84 10.85 1.78
C TRP A 28 6.15 10.08 2.92
N GLY A 29 5.68 8.87 2.62
CA GLY A 29 4.97 8.01 3.57
C GLY A 29 3.57 7.65 3.08
N PHE A 30 3.08 6.49 3.52
CA PHE A 30 1.80 5.94 3.09
C PHE A 30 0.59 6.64 3.73
N VAL A 31 -0.53 6.65 2.99
CA VAL A 31 -1.87 6.76 3.56
C VAL A 31 -2.24 5.41 4.19
N VAL A 32 -2.73 5.42 5.43
CA VAL A 32 -3.04 4.21 6.20
C VAL A 32 -4.50 4.22 6.64
N TYR A 33 -5.26 3.23 6.21
CA TYR A 33 -6.67 3.05 6.53
C TYR A 33 -6.88 2.10 7.69
N ARG A 34 -7.67 2.52 8.67
CA ARG A 34 -8.16 1.65 9.73
C ARG A 34 -9.49 1.04 9.30
N CYS A 35 -9.47 -0.25 8.98
CA CYS A 35 -10.66 -0.99 8.52
C CYS A 35 -11.28 -1.85 9.61
N SER A 36 -10.50 -2.21 10.64
CA SER A 36 -11.04 -2.81 11.87
C SER A 36 -10.87 -1.91 13.08
N TYR A 37 -11.91 -1.93 13.92
CA TYR A 37 -11.98 -1.19 15.16
C TYR A 37 -12.30 -2.10 16.36
N ASN A 38 -12.04 -3.40 16.20
CA ASN A 38 -12.36 -4.42 17.18
C ASN A 38 -11.30 -4.53 18.30
N ASN A 39 -10.08 -4.03 18.06
CA ASN A 39 -9.01 -4.03 19.04
C ASN A 39 -8.20 -2.71 18.95
N GLU A 40 -8.35 -1.84 19.94
CA GLU A 40 -7.64 -0.55 19.99
C GLU A 40 -6.16 -0.72 20.34
N ASP A 41 -5.85 -1.61 21.29
CA ASP A 41 -4.48 -1.80 21.75
C ASP A 41 -3.60 -2.40 20.64
N ALA A 42 -4.12 -3.37 19.88
CA ALA A 42 -3.43 -3.91 18.72
C ALA A 42 -3.23 -2.86 17.62
N TRP A 43 -4.23 -2.00 17.38
CA TRP A 43 -4.11 -0.91 16.42
C TRP A 43 -3.00 0.07 16.81
N GLN A 44 -2.97 0.51 18.07
CA GLN A 44 -1.90 1.37 18.57
C GLN A 44 -0.53 0.68 18.53
N ALA A 45 -0.47 -0.64 18.76
CA ALA A 45 0.76 -1.41 18.66
C ALA A 45 1.29 -1.46 17.22
N ILE A 46 0.44 -1.64 16.21
CA ILE A 46 0.83 -1.55 14.79
C ILE A 46 1.40 -0.16 14.49
N LEU A 47 0.68 0.90 14.85
CA LEU A 47 1.12 2.28 14.60
C LEU A 47 2.46 2.59 15.29
N GLN A 48 2.67 2.09 16.52
CA GLN A 48 3.93 2.25 17.23
C GLN A 48 5.07 1.51 16.51
N GLN A 49 4.85 0.26 16.11
CA GLN A 49 5.86 -0.52 15.39
C GLN A 49 6.23 0.10 14.04
N LEU A 50 5.26 0.63 13.29
CA LEU A 50 5.51 1.39 12.06
C LEU A 50 6.44 2.57 12.34
N ARG A 51 6.11 3.42 13.33
CA ARG A 51 6.91 4.60 13.69
C ARG A 51 8.32 4.24 14.15
N ASP A 52 8.44 3.22 15.01
CA ASP A 52 9.73 2.74 15.50
C ASP A 52 10.59 2.20 14.36
N LYS A 53 9.98 1.48 13.42
CA LYS A 53 10.68 0.94 12.26
C LYS A 53 11.14 2.05 11.32
N ILE A 54 10.30 3.07 11.07
CA ILE A 54 10.70 4.24 10.29
C ILE A 54 11.94 4.89 10.90
N ALA A 55 11.90 5.24 12.19
CA ALA A 55 13.02 5.88 12.86
C ALA A 55 14.29 5.02 12.80
N ARG A 56 14.19 3.72 13.10
CA ARG A 56 15.32 2.80 13.10
C ARG A 56 15.92 2.58 11.71
N SER A 57 15.08 2.43 10.67
CA SER A 57 15.58 2.26 9.31
C SER A 57 16.35 3.50 8.84
N LEU A 58 15.83 4.71 9.12
CA LEU A 58 16.53 5.94 8.76
C LEU A 58 17.86 6.11 9.50
N GLU A 59 17.93 5.76 10.78
CA GLU A 59 19.18 5.76 11.55
C GLU A 59 20.20 4.77 10.98
N LEU A 60 19.77 3.55 10.63
CA LEU A 60 20.67 2.52 10.08
C LEU A 60 21.23 2.89 8.70
N GLU A 61 20.44 3.60 7.88
CA GLU A 61 20.84 4.05 6.55
C GLU A 61 21.57 5.41 6.57
N GLU A 62 21.77 6.03 7.75
CA GLU A 62 22.34 7.37 7.91
C GLU A 62 21.54 8.45 7.13
N ARG A 63 20.20 8.30 7.11
CA ARG A 63 19.23 9.13 6.37
C ARG A 63 18.18 9.78 7.27
N GLU A 64 18.55 10.16 8.49
CA GLU A 64 17.63 10.88 9.39
C GLU A 64 17.17 12.24 8.82
N ASP A 65 17.85 12.76 7.80
CA ASP A 65 17.43 13.94 7.02
C ASP A 65 16.05 13.77 6.37
N LEU A 66 15.61 12.53 6.14
CA LEU A 66 14.31 12.21 5.56
C LEU A 66 13.16 12.27 6.58
N LEU A 67 13.44 12.12 7.88
CA LEU A 67 12.42 12.03 8.91
C LEU A 67 11.52 13.28 9.00
N PRO A 68 12.03 14.53 8.89
CA PRO A 68 11.19 15.72 8.90
C PRO A 68 10.21 15.82 7.73
N ARG A 69 10.40 15.04 6.66
CA ARG A 69 9.54 14.98 5.47
C ARG A 69 8.64 13.74 5.46
N HIS A 70 8.73 12.89 6.49
CA HIS A 70 7.85 11.74 6.64
C HIS A 70 6.50 12.19 7.17
N GLU A 71 5.44 11.74 6.50
CA GLU A 71 4.07 11.95 6.90
C GLU A 71 3.24 10.71 6.59
N MET A 72 2.80 10.04 7.65
CA MET A 72 1.82 8.96 7.58
C MET A 72 0.42 9.53 7.80
N ILE A 73 -0.40 9.55 6.74
CA ILE A 73 -1.77 10.07 6.79
C ILE A 73 -2.68 8.96 7.30
N LEU A 74 -3.35 9.18 8.44
CA LEU A 74 -4.28 8.21 9.00
C LEU A 74 -5.72 8.50 8.56
N MET A 75 -6.33 7.53 7.89
CA MET A 75 -7.75 7.51 7.54
C MET A 75 -8.50 6.68 8.60
N ASP A 76 -8.84 7.35 9.70
CA ASP A 76 -9.47 6.77 10.90
C ASP A 76 -10.88 7.37 11.10
N ASP A 77 -11.85 6.80 10.40
CA ASP A 77 -13.27 7.15 10.47
C ASP A 77 -14.10 5.86 10.51
N ARG A 78 -14.49 5.45 11.73
CA ARG A 78 -15.26 4.21 11.96
C ARG A 78 -16.55 4.16 11.14
N ALA A 79 -17.21 5.29 10.93
CA ALA A 79 -18.47 5.31 10.19
C ALA A 79 -18.28 5.00 8.70
N LYS A 80 -17.08 5.27 8.15
CA LYS A 80 -16.74 5.05 6.75
C LYS A 80 -16.01 3.74 6.50
N PHE A 81 -15.08 3.38 7.38
CA PHE A 81 -14.09 2.35 7.06
C PHE A 81 -14.26 1.06 7.85
N ASN A 82 -15.13 0.99 8.86
CA ASN A 82 -15.31 -0.23 9.64
C ASN A 82 -15.90 -1.36 8.77
N GLY A 83 -15.10 -2.39 8.50
CA GLY A 83 -15.45 -3.51 7.61
C GLY A 83 -15.27 -3.22 6.11
N ALA A 84 -14.60 -2.12 5.74
CA ALA A 84 -14.32 -1.79 4.35
C ALA A 84 -13.44 -2.86 3.68
N THR A 85 -13.77 -3.19 2.43
CA THR A 85 -13.03 -4.16 1.61
C THR A 85 -11.85 -3.50 0.90
N SER A 86 -10.96 -4.31 0.29
CA SER A 86 -9.89 -3.81 -0.58
C SER A 86 -10.46 -2.93 -1.71
N HIS A 87 -11.61 -3.28 -2.27
CA HIS A 87 -12.28 -2.49 -3.30
C HIS A 87 -12.78 -1.13 -2.78
N ASP A 88 -13.39 -1.08 -1.59
CA ASP A 88 -13.87 0.17 -0.99
C ASP A 88 -12.71 1.13 -0.68
N ILE A 89 -11.61 0.58 -0.16
CA ILE A 89 -10.39 1.34 0.12
C ILE A 89 -9.77 1.85 -1.17
N ARG A 90 -9.71 1.03 -2.22
CA ARG A 90 -9.21 1.45 -3.54
C ARG A 90 -10.03 2.60 -4.11
N ASP A 91 -11.36 2.51 -4.11
CA ASP A 91 -12.24 3.58 -4.61
C ASP A 91 -12.03 4.89 -3.84
N HIS A 92 -11.96 4.82 -2.51
CA HIS A 92 -11.73 5.99 -1.68
C HIS A 92 -10.34 6.58 -1.91
N PHE A 93 -9.30 5.74 -1.98
CA PHE A 93 -7.93 6.17 -2.20
C PHE A 93 -7.77 6.83 -3.57
N THR A 94 -8.32 6.26 -4.64
CA THR A 94 -8.33 6.86 -5.98
C THR A 94 -9.02 8.22 -5.99
N SER A 95 -10.13 8.35 -5.26
CA SER A 95 -10.83 9.64 -5.11
C SER A 95 -9.99 10.65 -4.33
N TRP A 96 -9.40 10.24 -3.20
CA TRP A 96 -8.51 11.08 -2.39
C TRP A 96 -7.31 11.59 -3.19
N VAL A 97 -6.67 10.73 -4.00
CA VAL A 97 -5.58 11.14 -4.88
C VAL A 97 -6.08 12.16 -5.90
N SER A 98 -7.19 11.87 -6.58
CA SER A 98 -7.78 12.77 -7.59
C SER A 98 -8.10 14.16 -7.02
N ASP A 99 -8.60 14.21 -5.79
CA ASP A 99 -8.91 15.46 -5.09
C ASP A 99 -7.65 16.19 -4.61
N THR A 100 -6.57 15.46 -4.30
CA THR A 100 -5.31 16.02 -3.78
C THR A 100 -4.38 16.52 -4.88
N LEU A 101 -4.32 15.84 -6.03
CA LEU A 101 -3.40 16.14 -7.14
C LEU A 101 -3.39 17.63 -7.58
N PRO A 102 -4.55 18.30 -7.76
CA PRO A 102 -4.57 19.71 -8.17
C PRO A 102 -3.85 20.65 -7.21
N ASP A 103 -3.87 20.34 -5.91
CA ASP A 103 -3.27 21.15 -4.88
C ASP A 103 -1.76 20.94 -4.77
N ILE A 104 -1.25 19.78 -5.18
CA ILE A 104 0.16 19.41 -5.03
C ILE A 104 0.97 19.53 -6.32
N LEU A 105 0.35 19.56 -7.51
CA LEU A 105 1.10 19.68 -8.78
C LEU A 105 1.52 21.13 -9.06
N VAL A 106 2.76 21.33 -9.52
CA VAL A 106 3.31 22.64 -9.94
C VAL A 106 2.53 23.20 -11.12
N THR A 107 2.24 22.34 -12.10
CA THR A 107 1.36 22.65 -13.22
C THR A 107 0.18 21.68 -13.15
N PRO A 108 -1.04 22.14 -12.83
CA PRO A 108 -2.18 21.23 -12.84
C PRO A 108 -2.36 20.68 -14.27
N PRO A 109 -2.76 19.41 -14.43
CA PRO A 109 -2.96 18.82 -15.74
C PRO A 109 -3.89 19.74 -16.52
N THR A 110 -3.45 20.16 -17.71
CA THR A 110 -4.26 21.00 -18.60
C THR A 110 -5.56 20.24 -18.79
N VAL A 111 -6.68 20.80 -18.36
CA VAL A 111 -8.00 20.16 -18.36
C VAL A 111 -8.25 19.52 -19.72
N VAL A 112 -7.95 18.23 -19.85
CA VAL A 112 -8.53 17.40 -20.87
C VAL A 112 -9.93 17.18 -20.35
N THR A 113 -10.90 17.89 -20.93
CA THR A 113 -12.31 17.71 -20.65
C THR A 113 -12.61 16.21 -20.59
N PRO A 114 -13.18 15.70 -19.49
CA PRO A 114 -13.52 14.29 -19.41
C PRO A 114 -14.61 14.04 -20.45
N THR A 115 -14.27 13.35 -21.55
CA THR A 115 -15.26 12.79 -22.46
C THR A 115 -15.90 11.62 -21.73
N THR A 116 -16.96 11.93 -20.98
CA THR A 116 -17.94 10.98 -20.43
C THR A 116 -17.45 9.98 -19.37
N GLU A 117 -18.35 9.72 -18.43
CA GLU A 117 -18.24 8.73 -17.34
C GLU A 117 -17.86 7.31 -17.86
N SER A 118 -18.19 7.04 -19.13
CA SER A 118 -17.88 5.80 -19.86
C SER A 118 -16.41 5.61 -20.26
N GLU A 119 -15.58 6.65 -20.37
CA GLU A 119 -14.15 6.48 -20.72
C GLU A 119 -13.28 6.12 -19.50
N ARG A 120 -13.71 6.47 -18.28
CA ARG A 120 -13.08 5.98 -17.03
C ARG A 120 -13.19 4.46 -16.87
N GLN A 121 -14.14 3.85 -17.58
CA GLN A 121 -14.49 2.43 -17.47
C GLN A 121 -13.86 1.53 -18.55
N LEU A 122 -13.13 2.07 -19.54
CA LEU A 122 -12.81 1.34 -20.78
C LEU A 122 -11.34 1.20 -21.16
N THR A 123 -10.39 1.70 -20.36
CA THR A 123 -9.03 1.19 -20.44
C THR A 123 -8.91 0.02 -19.47
N PRO A 124 -8.68 -1.23 -19.92
CA PRO A 124 -8.23 -2.27 -19.02
C PRO A 124 -6.84 -1.87 -18.54
N VAL A 125 -6.78 -1.15 -17.42
CA VAL A 125 -5.55 -0.79 -16.71
C VAL A 125 -5.08 -2.05 -15.97
N ASN A 126 -4.68 -3.06 -16.72
CA ASN A 126 -4.08 -4.29 -16.16
C ASN A 126 -2.57 -4.10 -15.94
N HIS A 127 -2.13 -2.87 -15.69
CA HIS A 127 -0.75 -2.56 -15.35
C HIS A 127 -0.74 -1.42 -14.30
N PRO A 128 -0.19 -1.61 -13.09
CA PRO A 128 0.26 -0.57 -12.17
C PRO A 128 1.00 0.60 -12.81
N HIS A 129 1.56 0.43 -14.02
CA HIS A 129 2.25 1.44 -14.81
C HIS A 129 1.58 1.72 -16.17
N SER A 130 0.25 1.84 -16.23
CA SER A 130 -0.34 2.56 -17.37
C SER A 130 0.30 3.94 -17.48
N GLU A 131 0.41 4.51 -18.70
CA GLU A 131 1.09 5.79 -18.96
C GLU A 131 0.53 7.00 -18.17
N GLN A 132 -0.49 6.82 -17.30
CA GLN A 132 -1.04 7.82 -16.39
C GLN A 132 -0.79 7.51 -14.90
N SER A 133 -0.38 6.30 -14.53
CA SER A 133 -0.25 5.85 -13.14
C SER A 133 1.18 5.93 -12.58
N SER A 134 2.22 5.75 -13.40
CA SER A 134 3.63 5.83 -12.99
C SER A 134 4.04 7.24 -12.48
N ASP A 135 3.32 8.30 -12.86
CA ASP A 135 3.79 9.69 -12.74
C ASP A 135 3.80 10.31 -11.33
N PHE A 136 3.29 9.64 -10.29
CA PHE A 136 3.10 10.25 -8.96
C PHE A 136 3.89 9.58 -7.82
N GLY A 137 4.63 8.51 -8.09
CA GLY A 137 5.43 7.82 -7.09
C GLY A 137 4.63 7.06 -6.02
N THR A 138 5.34 6.45 -5.07
CA THR A 138 4.77 5.49 -4.10
C THR A 138 3.59 6.07 -3.32
N ARG A 139 3.71 7.32 -2.88
CA ARG A 139 2.72 7.99 -2.01
C ARG A 139 1.31 8.01 -2.58
N TYR A 140 1.19 8.15 -3.90
CA TYR A 140 -0.10 8.34 -4.56
C TYR A 140 -0.54 7.10 -5.36
N ASN A 141 0.33 6.11 -5.50
CA ASN A 141 0.02 4.85 -6.18
C ASN A 141 -0.30 3.70 -5.22
N PHE A 142 0.12 3.81 -3.96
CA PHE A 142 -0.08 2.76 -2.97
C PHE A 142 -0.58 3.31 -1.63
N CYS A 143 -1.42 2.53 -0.96
CA CYS A 143 -1.84 2.81 0.41
C CYS A 143 -1.78 1.55 1.27
N LEU A 144 -1.78 1.72 2.58
CA LEU A 144 -1.88 0.63 3.54
C LEU A 144 -3.28 0.56 4.14
N PHE A 145 -3.74 -0.64 4.47
CA PHE A 145 -4.98 -0.81 5.24
C PHE A 145 -4.87 -1.97 6.24
N ALA A 146 -5.55 -1.83 7.38
CA ALA A 146 -5.52 -2.81 8.46
C ALA A 146 -6.93 -3.30 8.81
N ASP A 147 -7.15 -4.60 8.68
CA ASP A 147 -8.38 -5.29 9.06
C ASP A 147 -8.16 -6.16 10.31
N ASP A 148 -9.12 -7.05 10.62
CA ASP A 148 -9.03 -7.92 11.80
C ASP A 148 -7.79 -8.83 11.77
N ILE A 149 -7.39 -9.36 10.60
CA ILE A 149 -6.20 -10.22 10.52
C ILE A 149 -4.93 -9.42 10.84
N CYS A 150 -4.84 -8.18 10.35
CA CYS A 150 -3.73 -7.29 10.72
C CYS A 150 -3.66 -7.07 12.23
N LEU A 151 -4.79 -6.78 12.88
CA LEU A 151 -4.82 -6.57 14.34
C LEU A 151 -4.44 -7.83 15.13
N GLU A 152 -4.98 -8.99 14.74
CA GLU A 152 -4.70 -10.28 15.37
C GLU A 152 -3.24 -10.72 15.18
N SER A 153 -2.60 -10.35 14.06
CA SER A 153 -1.20 -10.71 13.79
C SER A 153 -0.22 -10.25 14.86
N ILE A 154 -0.57 -9.23 15.65
CA ILE A 154 0.22 -8.74 16.80
C ILE A 154 0.46 -9.84 17.83
N GLU A 155 -0.52 -10.71 18.06
CA GLU A 155 -0.43 -11.78 19.07
C GLU A 155 0.01 -13.11 18.48
N HIS A 156 -0.25 -13.32 17.18
CA HIS A 156 -0.07 -14.60 16.53
C HIS A 156 1.17 -14.71 15.65
N MET A 157 1.77 -13.59 15.23
CA MET A 157 2.92 -13.58 14.33
C MET A 157 4.14 -12.94 14.98
N LYS A 158 5.34 -13.41 14.60
CA LYS A 158 6.61 -12.80 15.03
C LYS A 158 6.79 -11.38 14.46
N ALA A 159 6.33 -11.18 13.23
CA ALA A 159 6.27 -9.91 12.55
C ALA A 159 4.80 -9.66 12.19
N PRO A 160 4.16 -8.65 12.81
CA PRO A 160 2.80 -8.27 12.46
C PRO A 160 2.72 -7.80 11.02
N VAL A 161 1.56 -7.95 10.41
CA VAL A 161 1.33 -7.61 9.00
C VAL A 161 0.34 -6.49 8.84
N ILE A 162 0.47 -5.77 7.72
CA ILE A 162 -0.48 -4.79 7.22
C ILE A 162 -0.72 -5.06 5.73
N LYS A 163 -1.86 -4.65 5.17
CA LYS A 163 -2.14 -4.87 3.75
C LYS A 163 -1.63 -3.68 2.94
N LEU A 164 -0.89 -3.95 1.87
CA LEU A 164 -0.46 -2.97 0.87
C LEU A 164 -1.36 -3.09 -0.35
N LEU A 165 -1.95 -1.96 -0.78
CA LEU A 165 -2.89 -1.90 -1.88
C LEU A 165 -2.34 -1.03 -3.02
N ALA A 166 -2.43 -1.53 -4.25
CA ALA A 166 -2.16 -0.78 -5.46
C ALA A 166 -3.44 -0.08 -5.95
N ARG A 167 -3.33 1.23 -6.26
CA ARG A 167 -4.46 2.09 -6.66
C ARG A 167 -5.13 1.62 -7.94
N ASP A 168 -4.34 1.37 -8.97
CA ASP A 168 -4.84 1.20 -10.34
C ASP A 168 -4.98 -0.27 -10.78
N PHE A 169 -4.63 -1.20 -9.90
CA PHE A 169 -4.69 -2.64 -10.19
C PHE A 169 -5.79 -3.35 -9.41
N GLY A 170 -6.43 -4.34 -10.02
CA GLY A 170 -7.57 -5.05 -9.39
C GLY A 170 -8.84 -4.20 -9.30
N VAL A 171 -8.93 -3.12 -10.09
CA VAL A 171 -10.12 -2.27 -10.17
C VAL A 171 -11.25 -3.07 -10.80
N ARG A 172 -12.33 -3.24 -10.04
CA ARG A 172 -13.57 -3.90 -10.48
C ARG A 172 -14.74 -2.96 -10.30
N GLY A 173 -15.66 -2.95 -11.26
CA GLY A 173 -16.91 -2.22 -11.12
C GLY A 173 -17.76 -2.83 -9.99
N PRO A 174 -18.66 -2.08 -9.32
CA PRO A 174 -19.46 -2.61 -8.22
C PRO A 174 -20.23 -3.91 -8.53
N ALA A 175 -20.66 -4.09 -9.78
CA ALA A 175 -21.36 -5.29 -10.24
C ALA A 175 -20.45 -6.52 -10.39
N GLU A 176 -19.14 -6.33 -10.46
CA GLU A 176 -18.12 -7.36 -10.68
C GLU A 176 -17.40 -7.77 -9.38
N ARG A 177 -17.80 -7.19 -8.24
CA ARG A 177 -17.20 -7.43 -6.92
C ARG A 177 -17.84 -8.60 -6.15
N ASP A 178 -18.98 -9.10 -6.62
CA ASP A 178 -19.65 -10.27 -6.05
C ASP A 178 -19.20 -11.56 -6.75
N TYR A 179 -17.89 -11.81 -6.70
CA TYR A 179 -17.28 -13.03 -7.23
C TYR A 179 -16.98 -14.00 -6.11
N ILE A 180 -16.92 -15.28 -6.48
CA ILE A 180 -16.57 -16.34 -5.55
C ILE A 180 -15.05 -16.36 -5.43
N ILE A 181 -14.55 -16.02 -4.24
CA ILE A 181 -13.14 -16.13 -3.91
C ILE A 181 -12.75 -17.61 -3.88
N HIS A 182 -11.63 -17.95 -4.51
CA HIS A 182 -11.09 -19.30 -4.48
C HIS A 182 -10.76 -19.71 -3.03
N PRO A 183 -11.16 -20.90 -2.55
CA PRO A 183 -11.14 -21.26 -1.12
C PRO A 183 -9.76 -21.24 -0.45
N ASP A 184 -8.68 -21.37 -1.24
CA ASP A 184 -7.31 -21.35 -0.73
C ASP A 184 -6.69 -19.94 -0.62
N TYR A 185 -7.40 -18.91 -1.08
CA TYR A 185 -6.92 -17.53 -1.14
C TYR A 185 -7.87 -16.57 -0.41
N GLU A 186 -7.37 -15.39 -0.03
CA GLU A 186 -8.21 -14.35 0.58
C GLU A 186 -8.88 -13.44 -0.45
N ASP A 187 -8.47 -13.52 -1.71
CA ASP A 187 -9.02 -12.75 -2.81
C ASP A 187 -8.72 -13.43 -4.16
N GLY A 188 -9.45 -13.07 -5.22
CA GLY A 188 -9.33 -13.61 -6.57
C GLY A 188 -10.13 -14.91 -6.82
N GLU A 189 -10.41 -15.20 -8.09
CA GLU A 189 -11.39 -16.22 -8.50
C GLU A 189 -10.77 -17.58 -8.83
N THR A 190 -9.49 -17.59 -9.20
CA THR A 190 -8.84 -18.77 -9.79
C THR A 190 -7.98 -19.51 -8.78
N ASP A 191 -7.51 -20.70 -9.15
CA ASP A 191 -6.49 -21.47 -8.42
C ASP A 191 -5.06 -21.01 -8.74
N ASN A 192 -4.88 -19.93 -9.53
CA ASN A 192 -3.57 -19.41 -9.89
C ASN A 192 -2.96 -18.58 -8.75
N GLU A 193 -1.87 -19.06 -8.15
CA GLU A 193 -1.15 -18.34 -7.09
C GLU A 193 -0.58 -16.98 -7.55
N GLU A 194 -0.40 -16.78 -8.85
CA GLU A 194 0.07 -15.54 -9.46
C GLU A 194 -1.09 -14.60 -9.86
N GLU A 195 -2.35 -14.95 -9.59
CA GLU A 195 -3.47 -14.03 -9.82
C GLU A 195 -3.27 -12.78 -8.96
N ASP A 196 -3.10 -11.65 -9.65
CA ASP A 196 -2.95 -10.36 -9.01
C ASP A 196 -4.32 -9.78 -8.65
N VAL A 197 -4.52 -9.52 -7.36
CA VAL A 197 -5.78 -8.98 -6.79
C VAL A 197 -5.62 -7.50 -6.39
N GLY A 198 -4.48 -6.92 -6.70
CA GLY A 198 -4.13 -5.52 -6.47
C GLY A 198 -3.89 -5.16 -5.01
N TRP A 199 -3.67 -6.16 -4.15
CA TRP A 199 -3.19 -5.97 -2.79
C TRP A 199 -2.43 -7.21 -2.31
N MET A 200 -1.47 -7.01 -1.40
CA MET A 200 -0.71 -8.08 -0.76
C MET A 200 -0.48 -7.80 0.72
N TYR A 201 -0.02 -8.80 1.47
CA TYR A 201 0.48 -8.58 2.82
C TYR A 201 1.89 -8.01 2.81
N LEU A 202 2.13 -7.10 3.74
CA LEU A 202 3.42 -6.48 4.04
C LEU A 202 3.71 -6.68 5.53
N GLU A 203 4.89 -7.18 5.87
CA GLU A 203 5.33 -7.15 7.27
C GLU A 203 5.50 -5.69 7.70
N VAL A 204 4.99 -5.31 8.88
CA VAL A 204 5.09 -3.94 9.41
C VAL A 204 6.55 -3.46 9.46
N LEU A 205 7.48 -4.40 9.60
CA LEU A 205 8.92 -4.14 9.60
C LEU A 205 9.48 -3.74 8.23
N ASP A 206 8.80 -3.99 7.12
CA ASP A 206 9.33 -3.70 5.79
C ASP A 206 8.89 -2.34 5.23
N TYR A 207 8.15 -1.55 6.01
CA TYR A 207 7.58 -0.25 5.63
C TYR A 207 8.52 0.63 4.79
N VAL A 208 9.71 0.93 5.30
CA VAL A 208 10.62 1.89 4.64
C VAL A 208 11.23 1.29 3.37
N ASN A 209 11.63 0.03 3.42
CA ASN A 209 12.28 -0.65 2.30
C ASN A 209 11.31 -0.82 1.14
N VAL A 210 10.08 -1.26 1.43
CA VAL A 210 9.04 -1.44 0.42
C VAL A 210 8.58 -0.09 -0.10
N TYR A 211 8.42 0.92 0.74
CA TYR A 211 8.10 2.27 0.25
C TYR A 211 9.15 2.76 -0.75
N ASP A 212 10.43 2.66 -0.41
CA ASP A 212 11.55 3.09 -1.27
C ASP A 212 11.60 2.31 -2.58
N THR A 213 11.36 1.00 -2.50
CA THR A 213 11.43 0.08 -3.65
C THR A 213 10.29 0.32 -4.64
N LEU A 214 9.09 0.65 -4.15
CA LEU A 214 7.92 0.94 -4.98
C LEU A 214 8.03 2.27 -5.77
N GLU A 215 9.05 3.08 -5.52
CA GLU A 215 9.35 4.27 -6.34
C GLU A 215 10.05 3.89 -7.66
N GLU A 216 10.59 2.68 -7.76
CA GLU A 216 11.13 2.14 -9.00
C GLU A 216 10.03 1.38 -9.78
N ASP A 217 10.00 1.51 -11.10
CA ASP A 217 9.02 0.82 -11.95
C ASP A 217 9.15 -0.72 -11.83
N ASP A 218 8.03 -1.43 -11.97
CA ASP A 218 7.90 -2.90 -12.04
C ASP A 218 8.15 -3.71 -10.75
N TRP A 219 8.61 -3.10 -9.65
CA TRP A 219 8.88 -3.85 -8.40
C TRP A 219 7.66 -4.47 -7.73
N TRP A 220 6.47 -3.94 -8.02
CA TRP A 220 5.23 -4.56 -7.56
C TRP A 220 5.21 -6.05 -7.92
N TYR A 221 5.56 -6.42 -9.16
CA TYR A 221 5.47 -7.81 -9.63
C TYR A 221 6.51 -8.74 -9.03
N GLU A 222 7.69 -8.21 -8.70
CA GLU A 222 8.75 -8.97 -8.04
C GLU A 222 8.36 -9.34 -6.60
N LEU A 223 7.74 -8.37 -5.90
CA LEU A 223 7.31 -8.52 -4.52
C LEU A 223 5.94 -9.20 -4.37
N TYR A 224 5.06 -9.06 -5.37
CA TYR A 224 3.66 -9.44 -5.27
C TYR A 224 3.47 -10.92 -4.94
N ARG A 225 2.77 -11.20 -3.84
CA ARG A 225 2.28 -12.54 -3.52
C ARG A 225 0.79 -12.46 -3.21
N ARG A 226 0.05 -13.38 -3.81
CA ARG A 226 -1.40 -13.44 -3.64
C ARG A 226 -1.76 -13.80 -2.20
N PRO A 227 -2.55 -12.97 -1.50
CA PRO A 227 -3.02 -13.26 -0.15
C PRO A 227 -3.69 -14.64 -0.05
N PRO A 228 -3.38 -15.45 0.98
CA PRO A 228 -2.67 -15.07 2.22
C PRO A 228 -1.14 -15.24 2.15
N LEU A 229 -0.53 -15.45 0.99
CA LEU A 229 0.92 -15.64 0.90
C LEU A 229 1.68 -14.35 1.28
N LEU A 230 2.83 -14.52 1.94
CA LEU A 230 3.77 -13.45 2.23
C LEU A 230 4.88 -13.35 1.17
N PRO A 231 5.53 -12.18 1.01
CA PRO A 231 6.72 -12.03 0.16
C PRO A 231 7.82 -13.05 0.48
N TYR A 232 8.63 -13.43 -0.53
CA TYR A 232 9.64 -14.50 -0.36
C TYR A 232 10.69 -14.22 0.72
N ASP A 233 10.99 -12.95 0.99
CA ASP A 233 11.98 -12.54 1.99
C ASP A 233 11.37 -12.33 3.40
N SER A 234 10.09 -12.68 3.57
CA SER A 234 9.37 -12.59 4.85
C SER A 234 10.06 -13.38 5.95
N ILE A 235 10.14 -12.80 7.15
CA ILE A 235 10.69 -13.47 8.34
C ILE A 235 9.63 -14.27 9.12
N ALA A 236 8.34 -14.02 8.85
CA ALA A 236 7.26 -14.84 9.40
C ALA A 236 7.31 -16.28 8.87
N ASP A 237 7.05 -17.22 9.76
CA ASP A 237 7.09 -18.66 9.51
C ASP A 237 5.75 -19.23 9.04
N GLN A 238 4.68 -18.43 9.09
CA GLN A 238 3.32 -18.83 8.74
C GLN A 238 2.59 -17.68 8.04
N ASN A 239 1.68 -18.00 7.12
CA ASN A 239 0.85 -17.03 6.41
C ASN A 239 -0.15 -16.36 7.37
N PRO A 240 -0.48 -15.07 7.19
CA PRO A 240 -1.52 -14.38 7.95
C PRO A 240 -2.83 -15.18 8.02
N GLY A 241 -3.48 -15.13 9.18
CA GLY A 241 -4.73 -15.84 9.41
C GLY A 241 -4.59 -17.33 9.73
N PHE A 242 -3.39 -17.91 9.74
CA PHE A 242 -3.20 -19.35 10.02
C PHE A 242 -3.85 -19.81 11.35
N TRP A 243 -3.95 -18.92 12.34
CA TRP A 243 -4.55 -19.16 13.66
C TRP A 243 -6.08 -19.27 13.66
N ARG A 244 -6.75 -18.96 12.54
CA ARG A 244 -8.21 -19.05 12.40
C ARG A 244 -8.69 -20.41 11.89
N ASN A 245 -7.77 -21.29 11.51
CA ASN A 245 -8.07 -22.60 10.92
C ASN A 245 -8.11 -23.74 11.96
N ASP A 246 -8.21 -23.41 13.26
CA ASP A 246 -8.33 -24.34 14.38
C ASP A 246 -9.78 -24.71 14.74
#